data_AF-A0A928IS93-F1
#
_entry.id   AF-A0A928IS93-F1
#
_cell.length_a   1.000
_cell.length_b   1.000
_cell.length_c   1.000
_cell.angle_alpha   90.00
_cell.angle_beta   90.00
_cell.angle_gamma   90.00
#
_symmetry.space_group_name_H-M   'P 1'
#
loop_
_entity.id
_entity.type
_entity.pdbx_description
1 polymer ?
#
loop_
_entity_poly.entity_id
_entity_poly.type
_entity_poly.pdbx_seq_one_letter_code
_entity_poly.pdbx_strand_id
1 'polypeptide(L)' 'MAMANRKKKKSVFSKVIVSLVIGLNVAFTAAVLIIFTKTMSEPSGLIIAWFSFTTVELWSLAGIKKAKEKKESNYDC' A
#
# COMPACT_ATOMS: atom_id res chain seq x y z
N MET A 1 14.24 15.70 36.72
CA MET A 1 14.44 14.59 35.77
C MET A 1 13.41 14.73 34.65
N ALA A 2 13.75 15.35 33.52
CA ALA A 2 12.78 15.70 32.48
C ALA A 2 12.62 14.57 31.45
N MET A 3 11.39 14.12 31.20
CA MET A 3 11.08 13.14 30.17
C MET A 3 11.02 13.81 28.80
N ALA A 4 11.95 13.44 27.92
CA ALA A 4 12.03 13.94 26.55
C ALA A 4 10.86 13.42 25.70
N ASN A 5 9.91 14.30 25.40
CA ASN A 5 8.80 14.05 24.50
C ASN A 5 9.31 13.90 23.05
N ARG A 6 9.44 12.65 22.56
CA ARG A 6 9.83 12.36 21.18
C ARG A 6 8.64 12.68 20.25
N LYS A 7 8.61 13.88 19.67
CA LYS A 7 7.64 14.23 18.62
C LYS A 7 7.86 13.32 17.40
N LYS A 8 6.98 12.33 17.20
CA LYS A 8 6.95 11.52 15.97
C LYS A 8 6.68 12.44 14.77
N LYS A 9 7.68 12.59 13.89
CA LYS A 9 7.56 13.34 12.63
C LYS A 9 6.45 12.67 11.78
N LYS A 10 5.30 13.32 11.62
CA LYS A 10 4.22 12.83 10.74
C LYS A 10 4.75 12.80 9.30
N SER A 11 4.86 11.61 8.72
CA SER A 11 5.33 11.41 7.36
C SER A 11 4.30 11.97 6.37
N VAL A 12 4.65 13.10 5.74
CA VAL A 12 3.90 13.69 4.61
C VAL A 12 3.75 12.72 3.43
N PHE A 13 4.61 11.70 3.35
CA PHE A 13 4.52 10.58 2.41
C PHE A 13 3.18 9.84 2.47
N SER A 14 2.53 9.80 3.64
CA SER A 14 1.27 9.07 3.80
C SER A 14 0.09 9.69 3.06
N LYS A 15 0.12 10.96 2.65
CA LYS A 15 -1.01 11.60 1.96
C LYS A 15 -0.88 11.53 0.44
N VAL A 16 0.33 11.73 -0.08
CA VAL A 16 0.61 11.69 -1.52
C VAL A 16 0.39 10.29 -2.08
N ILE A 17 0.96 9.28 -1.42
CA ILE A 17 0.78 7.87 -1.82
C ILE A 17 -0.69 7.46 -1.73
N VAL A 18 -1.40 7.88 -0.69
CA VAL A 18 -2.84 7.61 -0.57
C VAL A 18 -3.63 8.28 -1.70
N SER A 19 -3.33 9.54 -2.05
CA SER A 19 -3.99 10.20 -3.18
C SER A 19 -3.70 9.55 -4.54
N LEU A 20 -2.45 9.08 -4.74
CA LEU A 20 -2.04 8.36 -5.93
C LEU A 20 -2.80 7.03 -6.05
N VAL A 21 -2.83 6.24 -4.97
CA VAL A 21 -3.55 4.95 -4.92
C VAL A 21 -5.03 5.13 -5.22
N ILE A 22 -5.66 6.19 -4.70
CA ILE A 22 -7.07 6.48 -4.98
C ILE A 22 -7.27 6.82 -6.46
N GLY A 23 -6.48 7.73 -7.02
CA GLY A 23 -6.58 8.09 -8.44
C GLY A 23 -6.36 6.91 -9.37
N LEU A 24 -5.40 6.05 -9.02
CA LEU A 24 -5.03 4.87 -9.79
C LEU A 24 -6.13 3.78 -9.70
N ASN A 25 -6.84 3.65 -8.57
CA ASN A 25 -8.03 2.78 -8.47
C ASN A 25 -9.21 3.28 -9.30
N VAL A 26 -9.49 4.59 -9.30
CA VAL A 26 -10.57 5.17 -10.12
C VAL A 26 -10.28 4.95 -11.62
N ALA A 27 -9.04 5.15 -12.04
CA ALA A 27 -8.61 4.88 -13.41
C ALA A 27 -8.74 3.39 -13.78
N PHE A 28 -8.37 2.49 -12.85
CA PHE A 28 -8.52 1.05 -13.04
C PHE A 28 -9.98 0.63 -13.23
N THR A 29 -10.90 1.13 -12.38
CA THR A 29 -12.34 0.84 -12.52
C THR A 29 -12.88 1.34 -13.86
N ALA A 30 -12.49 2.55 -14.30
CA ALA A 30 -12.89 3.07 -15.60
C ALA A 30 -12.37 2.21 -16.76
N ALA A 31 -11.11 1.74 -16.69
CA ALA A 31 -10.53 0.85 -17.68
C ALA A 31 -11.27 -0.50 -17.77
N VAL A 32 -11.61 -1.10 -16.61
CA VAL A 32 -12.40 -2.33 -16.56
C VAL A 32 -13.78 -2.14 -17.20
N LEU A 33 -14.45 -1.02 -16.90
CA LEU A 33 -15.75 -0.68 -17.50
C LEU A 33 -15.66 -0.54 -19.03
N ILE A 34 -14.63 0.16 -19.53
CA ILE A 34 -14.40 0.30 -20.98
C ILE A 34 -14.17 -1.06 -21.61
N ILE A 35 -13.29 -1.90 -21.05
CA ILE A 35 -13.01 -3.23 -21.62
C ILE A 35 -14.25 -4.12 -21.56
N PHE A 36 -15.02 -4.07 -20.48
CA PHE A 36 -16.25 -4.83 -20.34
C PHE A 36 -17.27 -4.47 -21.43
N THR A 37 -17.43 -3.18 -21.73
CA THR A 37 -18.32 -2.72 -22.82
C THR A 37 -17.84 -3.14 -24.22
N LYS A 38 -16.54 -3.39 -24.41
CA LYS A 38 -15.99 -3.76 -25.74
C LYS A 38 -15.90 -5.27 -25.95
N THR A 39 -15.58 -6.04 -24.91
CA THR A 39 -15.19 -7.45 -25.05
C THR A 39 -16.30 -8.40 -24.60
N MET A 40 -17.29 -7.95 -23.83
CA MET A 40 -18.29 -8.79 -23.12
C MET A 40 -17.68 -9.95 -22.30
N SER A 41 -16.37 -9.92 -22.09
CA SER A 41 -15.59 -10.94 -21.41
C SER A 41 -14.67 -10.23 -20.43
N GLU A 42 -14.57 -10.77 -19.23
CA GLU A 42 -13.89 -10.10 -18.13
C GLU A 42 -12.37 -10.00 -18.38
N PRO A 43 -11.75 -8.83 -18.19
CA PRO A 43 -10.31 -8.66 -18.33
C PRO A 43 -9.58 -9.20 -17.08
N SER A 44 -9.57 -10.52 -16.90
CA SER A 44 -8.93 -11.18 -15.75
C SER A 44 -7.45 -10.84 -15.62
N GLY A 45 -6.74 -10.62 -16.73
CA GLY A 45 -5.33 -10.25 -16.73
C GLY A 45 -5.05 -8.88 -16.10
N LEU A 46 -5.88 -7.87 -16.39
CA LEU A 46 -5.73 -6.54 -15.77
C LEU A 46 -6.04 -6.58 -14.28
N ILE A 47 -7.06 -7.35 -13.90
CA ILE A 47 -7.46 -7.54 -12.50
C ILE A 47 -6.30 -8.17 -11.72
N ILE A 48 -5.74 -9.27 -12.21
CA ILE A 48 -4.63 -9.97 -11.54
C ILE A 48 -3.40 -9.05 -11.44
N ALA A 49 -3.03 -8.33 -12.49
CA ALA A 49 -1.91 -7.40 -12.47
C ALA A 49 -2.11 -6.27 -11.45
N TRP A 50 -3.33 -5.74 -11.35
CA TRP A 50 -3.68 -4.66 -10.42
C TRP A 50 -3.68 -5.09 -8.95
N PHE A 51 -4.32 -6.22 -8.66
CA PHE A 51 -4.40 -6.74 -7.29
C PHE A 51 -3.05 -7.28 -6.81
N SER A 52 -2.25 -7.88 -7.69
CA SER A 52 -0.89 -8.29 -7.33
C SER A 52 0.01 -7.10 -7.04
N PHE A 53 -0.05 -6.03 -7.85
CA PHE A 53 0.72 -4.79 -7.61
C PHE A 53 0.41 -4.18 -6.24
N THR A 54 -0.88 -3.94 -5.94
CA THR A 54 -1.29 -3.30 -4.68
C THR A 54 -1.04 -4.18 -3.45
N THR A 55 -1.12 -5.51 -3.59
CA THR A 55 -0.84 -6.46 -2.50
C THR A 55 0.66 -6.55 -2.16
N VAL A 56 1.54 -6.51 -3.18
CA VAL A 56 3.00 -6.60 -2.99
C VAL A 56 3.55 -5.43 -2.18
N GLU A 57 3.09 -4.20 -2.46
CA GLU A 57 3.57 -3.00 -1.74
C GLU A 57 3.19 -3.04 -0.25
N LEU A 58 1.99 -3.53 0.08
CA LEU A 58 1.52 -3.66 1.46
C LEU A 58 2.27 -4.75 2.24
N TRP A 59 2.51 -5.89 1.59
CA TRP A 59 3.24 -7.01 2.18
C TRP A 59 4.71 -6.64 2.46
N SER A 60 5.35 -5.90 1.54
CA SER A 60 6.71 -5.38 1.71
C SER A 60 6.82 -4.48 2.94
N LEU A 61 5.87 -3.54 3.12
CA LEU A 61 5.85 -2.64 4.28
C LEU A 61 5.56 -3.38 5.60
N ALA A 62 4.65 -4.36 5.57
CA ALA A 62 4.33 -5.20 6.73
C ALA A 62 5.53 -6.07 7.16
N GLY A 63 6.28 -6.62 6.20
CA GLY A 63 7.50 -7.39 6.45
C GLY A 63 8.59 -6.56 7.13
N ILE A 64 8.81 -5.33 6.69
CA ILE A 64 9.79 -4.42 7.30
C ILE A 64 9.39 -4.04 8.73
N LYS A 65 8.09 -3.84 9.00
CA LYS A 65 7.59 -3.55 10.35
C LYS A 65 7.78 -4.75 11.30
N LYS A 66 7.47 -5.96 10.84
CA LYS A 66 7.68 -7.22 11.57
C LYS A 66 9.17 -7.47 11.88
N ALA A 67 10.06 -7.18 10.92
CA ALA A 67 11.50 -7.33 11.10
C ALA A 67 12.08 -6.34 12.12
N LYS A 68 11.54 -5.12 12.22
CA LYS A 68 11.94 -4.14 13.24
C LYS A 68 11.49 -4.53 14.66
N GLU A 69 10.24 -4.96 14.82
CA GLU A 69 9.73 -5.42 16.12
C GLU A 69 10.51 -6.65 16.64
N LYS A 70 10.90 -7.56 15.75
CA LYS A 70 11.70 -8.74 16.14
C LYS A 70 13.13 -8.40 16.57
N LYS A 71 13.74 -7.34 16.02
CA LYS A 71 15.06 -6.88 16.47
C LYS A 71 14.97 -6.24 17.85
N GLU A 72 13.97 -5.39 18.11
CA GLU A 72 13.82 -4.71 19.41
C GLU A 72 13.73 -5.68 20.60
N SER A 73 12.91 -6.74 20.49
CA SER A 73 12.76 -7.74 21.55
C SER A 73 14.03 -8.54 21.87
N ASN A 74 15.05 -8.53 21.01
CA ASN A 74 16.30 -9.26 21.24
C ASN A 74 17.37 -8.41 21.94
N TYR A 75 17.16 -7.09 22.08
CA TYR A 75 18.02 -6.18 22.85
C TYR A 75 17.41 -5.80 24.21
N ASP A 76 16.26 -6.37 24.59
CA ASP A 76 15.65 -6.21 25.92
C ASP A 76 16.25 -7.25 26.91
N CYS A 77 17.58 -7.21 27.01
CA CYS A 77 18.35 -7.82 28.11
C CYS A 77 18.61 -6.76 29.18
#